data_AF-A0A2E9TI48-F1
#
_entry.id   AF-A0A2E9TI48-F1
#
_cell.length_a   1.000
_cell.length_b   1.000
_cell.length_c   1.000
_cell.angle_alpha   90.00
_cell.angle_beta   90.00
_cell.angle_gamma   90.00
#
_symmetry.space_group_name_H-M   'P 1'
#
loop_
_entity.id
_entity.type
_entity.pdbx_description
1 polymer ?
#
loop_
_entity_poly.entity_id
_entity_poly.type
_entity_poly.pdbx_seq_one_letter_code
_entity_poly.pdbx_strand_id
1 'polypeptide(L)' 'MKYISLVNLILGKEIVKELIQDNFNINNLTNELKSLKKNQIKKMMRENFYELRRKIGDTNSSKKLADIIYKEML' A
#
# COMPACT_ATOMS: atom_id res chain seq x y z
N MET A 1 -7.75 -10.82 -10.40
CA MET A 1 -6.74 -10.15 -9.55
C MET A 1 -7.35 -9.96 -8.17
N LYS A 2 -6.63 -10.28 -7.09
CA LYS A 2 -7.21 -10.30 -5.72
C LYS A 2 -7.13 -8.94 -4.99
N TYR A 3 -6.24 -8.04 -5.43
CA TYR A 3 -6.02 -6.70 -4.85
C TYR A 3 -5.77 -5.68 -5.98
N ILE A 4 -6.02 -4.40 -5.70
CA ILE A 4 -5.76 -3.28 -6.63
C ILE A 4 -4.61 -2.39 -6.12
N SER A 5 -4.58 -2.11 -4.82
CA SER A 5 -3.60 -1.22 -4.22
C SER A 5 -2.21 -1.85 -4.23
N LEU A 6 -1.20 -1.07 -4.61
CA LEU A 6 0.18 -1.53 -4.70
C LEU A 6 0.68 -2.13 -3.37
N VAL A 7 0.28 -1.54 -2.24
CA VAL A 7 0.72 -2.02 -0.93
C VAL A 7 0.12 -3.38 -0.56
N ASN A 8 -1.12 -3.65 -1.00
CA ASN A 8 -1.79 -4.94 -0.82
C ASN A 8 -1.23 -5.98 -1.80
N LEU A 9 -0.95 -5.57 -3.05
CA LEU A 9 -0.32 -6.42 -4.06
C LEU A 9 1.08 -6.90 -3.62
N ILE A 10 1.92 -5.99 -3.12
CA ILE A 10 3.28 -6.32 -2.68
C ILE A 10 3.27 -7.31 -1.51
N LEU A 11 2.34 -7.15 -0.56
CA LEU A 11 2.26 -8.04 0.61
C LEU A 11 1.39 -9.27 0.40
N GLY A 12 0.62 -9.36 -0.68
CA GLY A 12 -0.27 -10.48 -0.96
C GLY A 12 -1.43 -10.65 0.04
N LYS A 13 -1.74 -9.60 0.82
CA LYS A 13 -2.80 -9.57 1.83
C LYS A 13 -3.42 -8.16 1.89
N GLU A 14 -4.68 -8.05 2.32
CA GLU A 14 -5.34 -6.76 2.54
C GLU A 14 -4.80 -6.12 3.81
N ILE A 15 -3.84 -5.19 3.68
CA ILE A 15 -3.32 -4.39 4.79
C ILE A 15 -3.98 -3.02 4.91
N VAL A 16 -4.60 -2.55 3.82
CA VAL A 16 -5.38 -1.32 3.74
C VAL A 16 -6.69 -1.65 3.04
N LYS A 17 -7.81 -1.16 3.59
CA LYS A 17 -9.13 -1.35 2.99
C LYS A 17 -9.21 -0.69 1.62
N GLU A 18 -9.63 -1.45 0.61
CA GLU A 18 -9.86 -0.95 -0.75
C GLU A 18 -11.34 -0.60 -0.93
N LEU A 19 -11.68 0.68 -0.88
CA LEU A 19 -13.02 1.18 -1.18
C LEU A 19 -13.09 1.58 -2.66
N ILE A 20 -13.57 0.67 -3.51
CA ILE A 20 -13.58 0.80 -4.98
C ILE A 20 -15.02 0.68 -5.51
N GLN A 21 -15.36 1.48 -6.53
CA GLN A 21 -16.70 1.55 -7.12
C GLN A 21 -17.76 1.76 -6.04
N ASP A 22 -18.80 0.93 -5.98
CA ASP A 22 -19.91 1.07 -5.04
C ASP A 22 -19.48 0.94 -3.57
N ASN A 23 -18.32 0.33 -3.29
CA ASN A 23 -17.77 0.28 -1.94
C ASN A 23 -17.27 1.64 -1.45
N PHE A 24 -16.98 2.58 -2.36
CA PHE A 24 -16.62 3.96 -2.02
C PHE A 24 -17.88 4.81 -1.78
N ASN A 25 -18.50 4.57 -0.63
CA ASN A 25 -19.68 5.32 -0.18
C ASN A 25 -19.46 5.88 1.24
N ILE A 26 -20.32 6.84 1.62
CA ILE A 26 -20.21 7.59 2.89
C ILE A 26 -20.22 6.67 4.10
N ASN A 27 -21.04 5.62 4.08
CA ASN A 27 -21.17 4.69 5.21
C ASN A 27 -19.86 3.92 5.42
N ASN A 28 -19.33 3.32 4.36
CA ASN A 28 -18.08 2.56 4.40
C ASN A 28 -16.89 3.45 4.73
N LEU A 29 -16.80 4.63 4.13
CA LEU A 29 -15.74 5.59 4.40
C LEU A 29 -15.74 6.03 5.86
N THR A 30 -16.91 6.39 6.40
CA THR A 30 -17.06 6.82 7.79
C THR A 30 -16.69 5.71 8.76
N ASN A 31 -17.10 4.47 8.48
CA ASN A 31 -16.76 3.31 9.29
C ASN A 31 -15.26 3.04 9.30
N GLU A 32 -14.61 3.11 8.13
CA GLU A 32 -13.17 2.92 8.02
C GLU A 32 -12.40 4.02 8.76
N LEU A 33 -12.78 5.29 8.58
CA LEU A 33 -12.18 6.41 9.31
C LEU A 33 -12.32 6.27 10.83
N LYS A 34 -13.45 5.76 11.32
CA LYS A 34 -13.64 5.45 12.75
C LYS A 34 -12.74 4.29 13.19
N SER A 35 -12.59 3.26 12.36
CA SER A 35 -11.71 2.11 12.62
C SER A 35 -10.25 2.52 12.76
N LEU A 36 -9.76 3.43 11.89
CA LEU A 36 -8.38 3.94 11.92
C LEU A 36 -8.02 4.67 13.22
N LYS A 37 -9.00 5.18 13.96
CA LYS A 37 -8.79 5.82 15.27
C LYS A 37 -8.52 4.81 16.39
N LYS A 38 -8.80 3.51 16.19
CA LYS A 38 -8.57 2.47 17.19
C LYS A 38 -7.08 2.16 17.28
N ASN A 39 -6.53 2.20 18.50
CA ASN A 39 -5.10 1.97 18.74
C ASN A 39 -4.59 0.62 18.19
N GLN A 40 -5.40 -0.43 18.29
CA GLN A 40 -5.06 -1.75 17.75
C GLN A 40 -4.88 -1.73 16.23
N ILE A 41 -5.81 -1.09 15.51
CA ILE A 41 -5.75 -0.96 14.04
C ILE A 41 -4.52 -0.14 13.64
N LYS A 42 -4.28 0.98 14.31
CA LYS A 42 -3.12 1.83 14.07
C LYS A 42 -1.80 1.08 14.29
N LYS A 43 -1.72 0.24 15.33
CA LYS A 43 -0.54 -0.60 15.59
C LYS A 43 -0.34 -1.64 14.48
N MET A 44 -1.40 -2.37 14.13
CA MET A 44 -1.37 -3.38 13.06
C MET A 44 -0.95 -2.76 11.72
N MET A 45 -1.50 -1.60 11.34
CA MET A 45 -1.10 -0.92 10.11
C MET A 45 0.37 -0.51 10.13
N ARG A 46 0.88 0.00 11.26
CA ARG A 46 2.31 0.34 11.39
C ARG A 46 3.20 -0.88 11.19
N GLU A 47 2.85 -2.02 11.77
CA GLU A 47 3.58 -3.28 11.59
C GLU A 47 3.55 -3.74 10.13
N ASN A 48 2.39 -3.67 9.47
CA ASN A 48 2.26 -3.98 8.05
C ASN A 48 3.09 -3.04 7.16
N PHE A 49 3.12 -1.73 7.44
CA PHE A 49 3.96 -0.78 6.69
C PHE A 49 5.45 -0.98 6.97
N TYR A 50 5.82 -1.44 8.17
CA TYR A 50 7.20 -1.82 8.48
C TYR A 50 7.62 -3.06 7.70
N GLU A 51 6.76 -4.08 7.62
CA GLU A 51 6.96 -5.26 6.76
C GLU A 51 7.09 -4.86 5.29
N LEU A 52 6.21 -3.99 4.80
CA LEU A 52 6.25 -3.45 3.43
C LEU A 52 7.61 -2.79 3.15
N ARG A 53 8.06 -1.88 4.04
CA ARG A 53 9.36 -1.20 3.89
C ARG A 53 10.50 -2.20 3.87
N ARG A 54 10.50 -3.20 4.76
CA ARG A 54 11.51 -4.27 4.77
C ARG A 54 11.53 -5.07 3.46
N LYS A 55 10.37 -5.32 2.87
CA LYS A 55 10.24 -6.10 1.62
C LYS A 55 10.69 -5.32 0.39
N ILE A 56 10.40 -4.01 0.34
CA ILE A 56 10.83 -3.12 -0.74
C ILE A 56 12.32 -2.72 -0.60
N GLY A 57 12.81 -2.67 0.64
CA GLY A 57 14.15 -2.19 0.99
C GLY A 57 14.31 -0.68 0.81
N ASP A 58 15.46 -0.13 1.21
CA ASP A 58 15.81 1.30 1.02
C ASP A 58 16.34 1.60 -0.39
N THR A 59 15.88 0.85 -1.39
CA THR A 59 16.42 0.99 -2.74
C THR A 59 15.71 2.09 -3.51
N ASN A 60 16.50 3.00 -4.09
CA ASN A 60 16.02 4.08 -4.95
C ASN A 60 15.65 3.50 -6.34
N SER A 61 14.67 2.60 -6.36
CA SER A 61 14.29 1.79 -7.53
C SER A 61 13.94 2.64 -8.73
N SER A 62 13.32 3.81 -8.52
CA SER A 62 13.03 4.78 -9.57
C SER A 62 14.31 5.33 -10.22
N LYS A 63 15.35 5.63 -9.42
CA LYS A 63 16.64 6.09 -9.95
C LYS A 63 17.33 4.96 -10.73
N LYS A 64 17.38 3.75 -10.17
CA LYS A 64 17.95 2.59 -10.88
C LYS A 64 17.26 2.34 -12.22
N LEU A 65 15.93 2.43 -12.24
CA LEU A 65 15.16 2.25 -13.48
C LEU A 65 15.45 3.38 -14.48
N ALA A 66 15.51 4.63 -14.03
CA ALA A 66 15.87 5.76 -14.88
C ALA A 66 17.28 5.59 -15.48
N ASP A 67 18.25 5.14 -14.68
CA ASP A 67 19.61 4.87 -15.13
C ASP A 67 19.66 3.73 -16.17
N ILE A 68 18.84 2.69 -16.02
CA ILE A 68 18.72 1.59 -17.00
C ILE A 68 18.13 2.10 -18.31
N ILE A 69 16.99 2.81 -18.26
CA ILE A 69 16.34 3.36 -19.45
C ILE A 69 17.31 4.30 -20.19
N TYR A 70 17.99 5.18 -19.47
CA TYR A 70 18.95 6.12 -20.06
C TYR A 70 20.12 5.40 -20.74
N LYS A 71 20.65 4.33 -20.14
CA LYS A 71 21.71 3.51 -20.74
C LYS A 71 21.26 2.75 -21.98
N GLU A 72 20.02 2.27 -22.03
CA GLU A 72 19.46 1.56 -23.18
C GLU A 72 19.12 2.50 -24.36
N MET A 73 19.00 3.80 -24.10
CA MET A 73 18.74 4.82 -25.13
C MET A 73 20.02 5.39 -25.79
N LEU A 74 21.20 5.01 -25.30
CA LEU A 74 22.52 5.38 -25.83
C LEU A 74 23.19 4.19 -26.49
#